data_AF-A0AAU0HJH0-F1
#
_entry.id   AF-A0AAU0HJH0-F1
#
_cell.length_a   1.000
_cell.length_b   1.000
_cell.length_c   1.000
_cell.angle_alpha   90.00
_cell.angle_beta   90.00
_cell.angle_gamma   90.00
#
_symmetry.space_group_name_H-M   'P 1'
#
loop_
_entity.id
_entity.type
_entity.pdbx_description
1 polymer ?
#
loop_
_entity_poly.entity_id
_entity_poly.type
_entity_poly.pdbx_seq_one_letter_code
_entity_poly.pdbx_strand_id
1 'polypeptide(L)'
;MARWAALWAVNPRTGALPMGRARKHREGQYAPLPYALLKSDAWRSLSGAAVRVFLELHTRYNGSNNGNVRLSFAEAGRALGIGKATVQRAYDELIDKGLLRLESEGNWYHRKAHEWRLTTKPVQKIKGQEPASNEWRNYRLPKTERGSGMDQNAG
;
A
#
# COMPACT_ATOMS: atom_id res chain seq x y z
N MET A 1 40.27 4.84 -55.94
CA MET A 1 38.95 4.62 -55.29
C MET A 1 39.06 3.46 -54.30
N ALA A 2 38.18 3.45 -53.28
CA ALA A 2 38.00 2.47 -52.19
C ALA A 2 39.08 2.53 -51.09
N ARG A 3 38.89 3.15 -49.91
CA ARG A 3 37.84 3.09 -48.87
C ARG A 3 37.56 1.67 -48.35
N TRP A 4 38.18 1.37 -47.21
CA TRP A 4 37.93 0.23 -46.35
C TRP A 4 36.53 0.34 -45.72
N ALA A 5 35.73 -0.73 -45.80
CA ALA A 5 34.48 -0.89 -45.06
C ALA A 5 34.51 -2.23 -44.31
N ALA A 6 34.33 -2.16 -42.99
CA ALA A 6 34.24 -3.29 -42.10
C ALA A 6 32.98 -4.11 -42.41
N LEU A 7 33.18 -5.40 -42.69
CA LEU A 7 32.12 -6.37 -42.98
C LEU A 7 31.51 -6.92 -41.69
N TRP A 8 30.18 -6.85 -41.63
CA TRP A 8 29.30 -7.52 -40.68
C TRP A 8 29.56 -9.04 -40.61
N ALA A 9 29.71 -9.59 -39.41
CA ALA A 9 29.52 -11.02 -39.17
C ALA A 9 28.08 -11.28 -38.71
N VAL A 10 27.20 -11.59 -39.66
CA VAL A 10 25.86 -12.17 -39.44
C VAL A 10 26.03 -13.67 -39.14
N ASN A 11 25.39 -14.18 -38.08
CA ASN A 11 25.38 -15.61 -37.75
C ASN A 11 24.34 -16.37 -38.61
N PRO A 12 24.72 -17.36 -39.43
CA PRO A 12 23.87 -17.90 -40.51
C PRO A 12 22.93 -19.06 -40.11
N ARG A 13 22.59 -19.27 -38.83
CA ARG A 13 21.70 -20.39 -38.42
C ARG A 13 20.30 -20.03 -37.91
N THR A 14 20.02 -18.76 -37.66
CA THR A 14 18.67 -18.25 -37.36
C THR A 14 18.65 -16.78 -37.72
N GLY A 15 17.90 -16.39 -38.76
CA GLY A 15 17.84 -15.00 -39.26
C GLY A 15 17.09 -14.01 -38.35
N ALA A 16 17.34 -14.02 -37.03
CA ALA A 16 16.68 -13.14 -36.07
C ALA A 16 17.71 -12.37 -35.24
N LEU A 17 17.64 -11.04 -35.30
CA LEU A 17 18.27 -10.15 -34.31
C LEU A 17 17.70 -10.48 -32.91
N PRO A 18 18.47 -10.33 -31.81
CA PRO A 18 17.88 -10.34 -30.48
C PRO A 18 16.94 -9.14 -30.39
N MET A 19 15.66 -9.35 -30.68
CA MET A 19 14.61 -8.43 -30.30
C MET A 19 14.64 -8.39 -28.77
N GLY A 20 15.40 -7.43 -28.23
CA GLY A 20 15.20 -6.97 -26.87
C GLY A 20 13.72 -6.68 -26.78
N ARG A 21 12.99 -7.52 -26.03
CA ARG A 21 11.54 -7.42 -25.87
C ARG A 21 11.26 -5.97 -25.47
N ALA A 22 10.78 -5.17 -26.43
CA ALA A 22 10.39 -3.80 -26.17
C ALA A 22 9.46 -3.90 -24.96
N ARG A 23 9.87 -3.31 -23.83
CA ARG A 23 9.03 -3.32 -22.65
C ARG A 23 7.76 -2.58 -23.07
N LYS A 24 6.70 -3.36 -23.34
CA LYS A 24 5.37 -2.85 -23.65
C LYS A 24 5.15 -1.68 -22.70
N HIS A 25 4.96 -0.49 -23.27
CA HIS A 25 4.78 0.75 -22.52
C HIS A 25 3.80 0.43 -21.40
N ARG A 26 4.32 0.26 -20.19
CA ARG A 26 3.48 -0.21 -19.09
C ARG A 26 2.54 0.96 -18.86
N GLU A 27 1.25 0.77 -19.06
CA GLU A 27 0.27 1.52 -18.27
C GLU A 27 0.83 1.59 -16.85
N GLY A 28 0.89 2.80 -16.28
CA GLY A 28 1.56 3.03 -15.01
C GLY A 28 1.11 2.03 -13.92
N GLN A 29 1.91 1.89 -12.86
CA GLN A 29 1.49 1.07 -11.73
C GLN A 29 0.27 1.69 -11.05
N TYR A 30 -0.69 0.87 -10.65
CA TYR A 30 -1.88 1.29 -9.91
C TYR A 30 -2.04 0.46 -8.64
N ALA A 31 -2.62 1.07 -7.61
CA ALA A 31 -2.98 0.38 -6.37
C ALA A 31 -4.44 -0.08 -6.45
N PRO A 32 -4.73 -1.39 -6.60
CA PRO A 32 -6.11 -1.86 -6.64
C PRO A 32 -6.75 -1.77 -5.25
N LEU A 33 -7.84 -1.03 -5.16
CA LEU A 33 -8.70 -0.91 -3.98
C LEU A 33 -10.08 -1.51 -4.30
N PRO A 34 -10.44 -2.67 -3.75
CA PRO A 34 -11.73 -3.30 -4.01
C PRO A 34 -12.90 -2.43 -3.56
N TYR A 35 -14.02 -2.45 -4.29
CA TYR A 35 -15.24 -1.71 -3.86
C TYR A 35 -15.72 -2.13 -2.47
N ALA A 36 -15.57 -3.40 -2.09
CA ALA A 36 -15.92 -3.88 -0.77
C ALA A 36 -15.13 -3.15 0.33
N LEU A 37 -13.84 -2.86 0.09
CA LEU A 37 -13.02 -2.07 0.99
C LEU A 37 -13.48 -0.61 1.00
N LEU A 38 -13.62 0.03 -0.16
CA LEU A 38 -14.00 1.44 -0.28
C LEU A 38 -15.40 1.75 0.30
N LYS A 39 -16.30 0.77 0.28
CA LYS A 39 -17.65 0.88 0.85
C LYS A 39 -17.75 0.44 2.30
N SER A 40 -16.67 -0.05 2.91
CA SER A 40 -16.66 -0.49 4.30
C SER A 40 -16.72 0.67 5.28
N ASP A 41 -17.24 0.39 6.48
CA ASP A 41 -17.24 1.32 7.62
C ASP A 41 -15.81 1.71 8.03
N ALA A 42 -14.88 0.75 7.98
CA ALA A 42 -13.46 0.99 8.25
C ALA A 42 -12.90 2.09 7.35
N TRP A 43 -13.08 1.94 6.03
CA TRP A 43 -12.58 2.92 5.06
C TRP A 43 -13.26 4.28 5.16
N ARG A 44 -14.59 4.28 5.23
CA ARG A 44 -15.40 5.52 5.21
C ARG A 44 -15.24 6.36 6.47
N SER A 45 -14.84 5.75 7.58
CA SER A 45 -14.57 6.46 8.82
C SER A 45 -13.17 7.08 8.88
N LEU A 46 -12.26 6.75 7.94
CA LEU A 46 -10.87 7.22 7.98
C LEU A 46 -10.76 8.74 7.91
N SER A 47 -9.82 9.28 8.70
CA SER A 47 -9.34 10.64 8.49
C SER A 47 -8.63 10.77 7.14
N GLY A 48 -8.61 11.99 6.59
CA GLY A 48 -7.90 12.25 5.33
C GLY A 48 -6.40 11.96 5.41
N ALA A 49 -5.79 12.10 6.59
CA ALA A 49 -4.38 11.74 6.81
C ALA A 49 -4.18 10.22 6.74
N ALA A 50 -5.04 9.44 7.38
CA ALA A 50 -4.98 7.98 7.33
C ALA A 50 -5.19 7.42 5.91
N VAL A 51 -6.10 8.00 5.13
CA VAL A 51 -6.25 7.65 3.70
C VAL A 51 -4.94 7.89 2.94
N ARG A 52 -4.31 9.07 3.11
CA ARG A 52 -3.05 9.39 2.43
C ARG A 52 -1.91 8.44 2.82
N VAL A 53 -1.77 8.13 4.11
CA VAL A 53 -0.76 7.18 4.61
C VAL A 53 -1.00 5.78 4.05
N PHE A 54 -2.25 5.31 4.05
CA PHE A 54 -2.60 4.00 3.49
C PHE A 54 -2.26 3.89 2.01
N LEU A 55 -2.57 4.93 1.23
CA LEU A 55 -2.25 4.97 -0.20
C LEU A 55 -0.73 4.98 -0.43
N GLU A 56 0.04 5.74 0.34
CA GLU A 56 1.50 5.73 0.25
C GLU A 56 2.09 4.37 0.63
N LEU A 57 1.56 3.69 1.65
CA LEU A 57 1.97 2.30 1.94
C LEU A 57 1.72 1.36 0.76
N HIS A 58 0.61 1.56 0.03
CA HIS A 58 0.30 0.81 -1.18
C HIS A 58 1.26 1.08 -2.34
N THR A 59 1.88 2.27 -2.43
CA THR A 59 2.92 2.55 -3.45
C THR A 59 4.24 1.82 -3.14
N ARG A 60 4.50 1.50 -1.87
CA ARG A 60 5.68 0.75 -1.41
C ARG A 60 5.53 -0.76 -1.50
N TYR A 61 4.31 -1.25 -1.69
CA TYR A 61 4.04 -2.68 -1.83
C TYR A 61 4.37 -3.16 -3.25
N ASN A 62 5.24 -4.16 -3.36
CA ASN A 62 5.76 -4.66 -4.65
C ASN A 62 5.20 -6.03 -5.07
N GLY A 63 4.21 -6.56 -4.34
CA GLY A 63 3.61 -7.87 -4.59
C GLY A 63 4.09 -8.98 -3.65
N SER A 64 5.31 -8.89 -3.11
CA SER A 64 5.89 -9.95 -2.27
C SER A 64 6.36 -9.46 -0.89
N ASN A 65 6.54 -8.15 -0.70
CA ASN A 65 7.03 -7.57 0.55
C ASN A 65 5.96 -7.28 1.61
N ASN A 66 4.76 -7.89 1.52
CA ASN A 66 3.75 -7.67 2.55
C ASN A 66 4.22 -8.26 3.89
N GLY A 67 4.16 -7.48 4.97
CA GLY A 67 4.78 -7.78 6.26
C GLY A 67 6.18 -7.22 6.43
N ASN A 68 6.80 -6.73 5.34
CA ASN A 68 8.08 -6.02 5.33
C ASN A 68 7.95 -4.64 4.66
N VAL A 69 6.74 -4.09 4.59
CA VAL A 69 6.52 -2.76 4.00
C VAL A 69 7.08 -1.73 4.96
N ARG A 70 8.03 -0.93 4.50
CA ARG A 70 8.70 0.08 5.33
C ARG A 70 8.31 1.47 4.89
N LEU A 71 7.82 2.23 5.84
CA LEU A 71 7.57 3.65 5.73
C LEU A 71 7.65 4.20 7.16
N SER A 72 8.73 4.93 7.46
CA SER A 72 8.87 5.55 8.78
C SER A 72 7.97 6.77 8.90
N PHE A 73 7.64 7.19 10.13
CA PHE A 73 6.79 8.36 10.34
C PHE A 73 7.42 9.66 9.80
N ALA A 74 8.74 9.77 9.87
CA ALA A 74 9.47 10.91 9.32
C ALA A 74 9.43 10.92 7.78
N GLU A 75 9.60 9.76 7.15
CA GLU A 75 9.50 9.64 5.68
C GLU A 75 8.09 9.91 5.19
N ALA A 76 7.06 9.35 5.85
CA ALA A 76 5.67 9.62 5.53
C ALA A 76 5.34 11.11 5.68
N GLY A 77 5.81 11.76 6.76
CA GLY A 77 5.59 13.18 6.97
C GLY A 77 6.20 14.04 5.86
N ARG A 78 7.44 13.72 5.43
CA ARG A 78 8.08 14.40 4.30
C ARG A 78 7.38 14.13 2.97
N ALA A 79 7.03 12.88 2.68
CA ALA A 79 6.42 12.48 1.41
C ALA A 79 5.02 13.08 1.22
N LEU A 80 4.25 13.19 2.31
CA LEU A 80 2.84 13.60 2.28
C LEU A 80 2.62 15.05 2.73
N GLY A 81 3.67 15.75 3.16
CA GLY A 81 3.59 17.14 3.65
C GLY A 81 2.72 17.28 4.91
N ILE A 82 2.72 16.28 5.79
CA ILE A 82 1.93 16.28 7.03
C ILE A 82 2.82 16.15 8.26
N GLY A 83 2.40 16.75 9.37
CA GLY A 83 3.16 16.73 10.62
C GLY A 83 3.34 15.32 11.18
N LYS A 84 4.50 15.03 11.79
CA LYS A 84 4.84 13.70 12.32
C LYS A 84 3.81 13.16 13.33
N ALA A 85 3.26 14.03 14.20
CA ALA A 85 2.22 13.65 15.15
C ALA A 85 0.92 13.22 14.44
N THR A 86 0.57 13.89 13.34
CA THR A 86 -0.58 13.52 12.50
C THR A 86 -0.34 12.20 11.78
N VAL A 87 0.89 11.95 11.31
CA VAL A 87 1.28 10.65 10.76
C VAL A 87 1.11 9.55 11.79
N GLN A 88 1.62 9.74 13.01
CA GLN A 88 1.49 8.75 14.09
C GLN A 88 0.02 8.37 14.30
N ARG A 89 -0.85 9.38 14.51
CA ARG A 89 -2.30 9.16 14.69
C ARG A 89 -2.94 8.46 13.50
N ALA A 90 -2.49 8.77 12.29
CA ALA A 90 -2.96 8.10 11.08
C ALA A 90 -2.55 6.61 11.04
N TYR A 91 -1.35 6.25 11.50
CA TYR A 91 -0.97 4.84 11.65
C TYR A 91 -1.82 4.13 12.72
N ASP A 92 -1.97 4.75 13.89
CA ASP A 92 -2.77 4.20 14.98
C ASP A 92 -4.22 3.95 14.51
N GLU A 93 -4.81 4.92 13.81
CA GLU A 93 -6.15 4.80 13.23
C GLU A 93 -6.28 3.66 12.20
N LEU A 94 -5.26 3.45 11.36
CA LEU A 94 -5.24 2.35 10.40
C LEU A 94 -5.15 0.98 11.08
N ILE A 95 -4.44 0.91 12.21
CA ILE A 95 -4.33 -0.31 13.03
C ILE A 95 -5.68 -0.58 13.71
N ASP A 96 -6.26 0.43 14.36
CA ASP A 96 -7.54 0.32 15.07
C ASP A 96 -8.67 -0.14 14.16
N LYS A 97 -8.64 0.28 12.89
CA LYS A 97 -9.64 -0.08 11.87
C LYS A 97 -9.32 -1.37 11.13
N GLY A 98 -8.25 -2.07 11.51
CA GLY A 98 -7.88 -3.36 10.94
C GLY A 98 -7.41 -3.29 9.48
N LEU A 99 -6.90 -2.14 9.04
CA LEU A 99 -6.34 -1.93 7.68
C LEU A 99 -4.84 -2.17 7.64
N LEU A 100 -4.17 -2.04 8.79
CA LEU A 100 -2.73 -2.19 8.94
C LEU A 100 -2.40 -3.01 10.19
N ARG A 101 -1.28 -3.74 10.17
CA ARG A 101 -0.69 -4.38 11.35
C ARG A 101 0.81 -4.09 11.40
N LEU A 102 1.34 -3.86 12.60
CA LEU A 102 2.78 -3.84 12.87
C LEU A 102 3.29 -5.29 12.99
N GLU A 103 4.24 -5.69 12.14
CA GLU A 103 4.86 -7.02 12.21
C GLU A 103 6.18 -6.99 12.98
N SER A 104 6.99 -5.96 12.77
CA SER A 104 8.23 -5.75 13.52
C SER A 104 8.33 -4.30 13.96
N GLU A 105 8.49 -4.11 15.27
CA GLU A 105 8.78 -2.80 15.81
C GLU A 105 10.13 -2.31 15.28
N GLY A 106 10.16 -1.06 14.84
CA GLY A 106 11.39 -0.41 14.46
C GLY A 106 12.30 -0.26 15.67
N ASN A 107 13.60 -0.37 15.44
CA ASN A 107 14.59 -0.15 16.48
C ASN A 107 15.36 1.11 16.15
N TRP A 108 15.15 2.17 16.93
CA TRP A 108 15.80 3.45 16.74
C TRP A 108 17.33 3.34 16.83
N TYR A 109 17.85 2.60 17.81
CA TYR A 109 19.29 2.39 18.00
C TYR A 109 19.94 1.72 16.78
N HIS A 110 19.22 0.80 16.14
CA HIS A 110 19.68 0.11 14.94
C HIS A 110 19.18 0.75 13.63
N ARG A 111 18.58 1.95 13.70
CA ARG A 111 17.96 2.66 12.56
C ARG A 111 17.00 1.79 11.73
N LYS A 112 16.36 0.80 12.37
CA LYS A 112 15.39 -0.10 11.73
C LYS A 112 14.03 0.58 11.73
N ALA A 113 13.44 0.78 10.56
CA ALA A 113 12.06 1.26 10.44
C ALA A 113 11.06 0.16 10.83
N HIS A 114 9.86 0.56 11.25
CA HIS A 114 8.74 -0.35 11.44
C HIS A 114 8.44 -1.11 10.15
N GLU A 115 8.15 -2.40 10.30
CA GLU A 115 7.72 -3.28 9.20
C GLU A 115 6.23 -3.51 9.33
N TRP A 116 5.51 -3.13 8.27
CA TRP A 116 4.05 -3.10 8.25
C TRP A 116 3.49 -4.19 7.34
N ARG A 117 2.32 -4.71 7.71
CA ARG A 117 1.47 -5.60 6.92
C ARG A 117 0.16 -4.92 6.56
N LEU A 118 -0.14 -4.88 5.27
CA LEU A 118 -1.45 -4.50 4.75
C LEU A 118 -2.38 -5.72 4.91
N THR A 119 -3.44 -5.58 5.71
CA THR A 119 -4.42 -6.67 5.94
C THR A 119 -5.24 -7.00 4.70
N THR A 120 -5.24 -6.11 3.70
CA THR A 120 -5.93 -6.23 2.40
C THR A 120 -5.14 -7.05 1.37
N LYS A 121 -3.87 -7.37 1.66
CA LYS A 121 -2.98 -8.10 0.76
C LYS A 121 -2.58 -9.44 1.38
N PRO A 122 -2.34 -10.47 0.56
CA PRO A 122 -1.80 -11.73 1.06
C PRO A 122 -0.34 -11.55 1.52
N VAL A 123 0.14 -12.47 2.36
CA VAL A 123 1.53 -12.49 2.85
C VAL A 123 2.27 -13.65 2.21
N GLN A 124 3.46 -13.38 1.67
CA GLN A 124 4.31 -14.42 1.10
C GLN A 124 5.09 -15.11 2.23
N LYS A 125 5.02 -16.44 2.30
CA LYS A 125 5.79 -17.26 3.25
C LYS A 125 6.82 -18.12 2.52
N ILE A 126 7.77 -18.68 3.27
CA ILE A 126 8.79 -19.62 2.74
C ILE A 126 8.10 -20.80 2.04
N LYS A 127 6.97 -21.27 2.58
CA LYS A 127 6.11 -22.27 1.95
C LYS A 127 4.73 -21.67 1.71
N GLY A 128 4.44 -21.33 0.46
CA GLY A 128 3.13 -20.86 0.01
C GLY A 128 2.81 -19.41 0.35
N GLN A 129 1.51 -19.11 0.44
CA GLN A 129 0.98 -17.78 0.64
C GLN A 129 -0.12 -17.83 1.68
N GLU A 130 -0.07 -16.92 2.64
CA GLU A 130 -1.19 -16.71 3.57
C GLU A 130 -2.18 -15.73 2.94
N PRO A 131 -3.49 -16.03 2.94
CA PRO A 131 -4.50 -15.12 2.39
C PRO A 131 -4.56 -13.81 3.17
N ALA A 132 -5.13 -12.79 2.54
CA ALA A 132 -5.36 -11.50 3.19
C ALA A 132 -6.33 -11.65 4.38
N SER A 133 -5.93 -11.18 5.57
CA SER A 133 -6.73 -11.32 6.80
C SER A 133 -8.01 -10.48 6.78
N ASN A 134 -8.00 -9.35 6.06
CA ASN A 134 -9.16 -8.45 5.89
C ASN A 134 -9.86 -8.06 7.20
N GLU A 135 -9.07 -7.77 8.25
CA GLU A 135 -9.55 -7.44 9.60
C GLU A 135 -10.55 -6.27 9.60
N TRP A 136 -10.39 -5.32 8.68
CA TRP A 136 -11.31 -4.20 8.42
C TRP A 136 -12.77 -4.59 8.20
N ARG A 137 -13.07 -5.84 7.80
CA ARG A 137 -14.45 -6.32 7.60
C ARG A 137 -15.24 -6.40 8.92
N ASN A 138 -14.54 -6.55 10.04
CA ASN A 138 -15.13 -6.68 11.36
C ASN A 138 -15.38 -5.33 12.04
N TYR A 139 -14.78 -4.25 11.52
CA TYR A 139 -15.00 -2.91 12.03
C TYR A 139 -16.45 -2.47 11.75
N ARG A 140 -17.06 -1.84 12.75
CA ARG A 140 -18.39 -1.24 12.68
C ARG A 140 -18.33 0.15 13.25
N LEU A 141 -19.01 1.09 12.60
CA LEU A 141 -19.15 2.44 13.14
C LEU A 141 -19.83 2.37 14.52
N PRO A 142 -19.37 3.15 15.50
CA PRO A 142 -20.12 3.33 16.73
C PRO A 142 -21.50 3.89 16.38
N LYS A 143 -22.54 3.36 17.02
CA LYS A 143 -23.91 3.84 16.85
C LYS A 143 -23.94 5.29 17.35
N THR A 144 -24.00 6.25 16.44
CA THR A 144 -24.28 7.65 16.81
C THR A 144 -25.63 7.69 17.50
N GLU A 145 -25.65 8.03 18.79
CA GLU A 145 -26.85 8.41 19.52
C GLU A 145 -27.35 9.75 18.94
N ARG A 146 -28.06 9.69 17.80
CA ARG A 146 -28.87 10.83 17.36
C ARG A 146 -30.04 10.92 18.33
N GLY A 147 -30.09 12.01 19.09
CA GLY A 147 -30.97 12.22 20.24
C GLY A 147 -32.41 11.80 19.98
N SER A 148 -32.82 10.71 20.63
CA SER A 148 -34.21 10.24 20.71
C SER A 148 -34.88 10.78 21.97
N GLY A 149 -34.78 12.09 22.23
CA GLY A 149 -35.18 12.69 23.51
C GLY A 149 -35.78 14.09 23.43
N MET A 150 -36.38 14.50 22.29
CA MET A 150 -36.93 15.87 22.16
C MET A 150 -38.42 15.99 21.84
N ASP A 151 -39.17 14.89 21.76
CA ASP A 151 -40.62 14.93 21.47
C ASP A 151 -41.47 14.37 22.62
N GLN A 152 -41.37 14.94 23.84
CA GLN A 152 -42.35 14.70 24.91
C GLN A 152 -42.54 15.93 25.82
N ASN A 153 -42.92 17.09 25.24
CA ASN A 153 -43.78 18.07 25.94
C ASN A 153 -44.21 19.22 25.01
N ALA A 154 -45.28 18.99 24.27
CA ALA A 154 -46.22 20.02 23.83
C ALA A 154 -47.57 19.31 23.94
N GLY A 155 -48.36 19.56 24.99
CA GLY A 155 -49.09 20.80 25.21
C GLY A 155 -50.56 20.45 25.03
#